data_AF-A0A2E4DTS7-F1
#
_entry.id   AF-A0A2E4DTS7-F1
#
_cell.length_a   1.000
_cell.length_b   1.000
_cell.length_c   1.000
_cell.angle_alpha   90.00
_cell.angle_beta   90.00
_cell.angle_gamma   90.00
#
_symmetry.space_group_name_H-M   'P 1'
#
loop_
_entity.id
_entity.type
_entity.pdbx_description
1 polymer ?
#
loop_
_entity_poly.entity_id
_entity_poly.type
_entity_poly.pdbx_seq_one_letter_code
_entity_poly.pdbx_strand_id
1 'polypeptide(L)'
;MLRKSLASLEYQFSNLHLTEYITRLREEYTLDKKIALIQAPQFLFDSFNVDIVKARGYYAYPPTGLQCLAESLSNRDLDIDIFDLNYTLLKRVINDETFNHHNWLELLEEYLDREVPSIVGVTSINVYRDVFEPGYPLTSILQCLKHRGESVVLAGGPIATSEHQNYLMADLCHFVIESEGEYRVNFLLDHLFEVESPQFSVRGIHFKSNGEIKQTEGQQVSVELEKNLIDTYSLIPIEDYHNVGSLNPYSRMSGQEHPYSVFLLNRGCRANCDFCGVPDFMGRGVRQSPVS
;
A
#
# COMPACT_ATOMS: atom_id res chain seq x y z
N MET A 1 31.06 -27.49 -18.53
CA MET A 1 30.98 -27.39 -20.01
C MET A 1 29.60 -27.90 -20.39
N LEU A 2 28.65 -27.16 -20.94
CA LEU A 2 28.71 -26.02 -21.84
C LEU A 2 27.97 -24.79 -21.30
N ARG A 3 28.60 -23.64 -21.55
CA ARG A 3 27.98 -22.32 -21.60
C ARG A 3 26.79 -22.32 -22.56
N LYS A 4 25.65 -21.83 -22.12
CA LYS A 4 24.84 -20.91 -22.94
C LYS A 4 24.67 -19.65 -22.13
N SER A 5 25.49 -18.66 -22.47
CA SER A 5 25.31 -17.27 -22.09
C SER A 5 23.91 -16.84 -22.52
N LEU A 6 23.05 -16.56 -21.55
CA LEU A 6 21.94 -15.64 -21.75
C LEU A 6 22.54 -14.24 -21.90
N ALA A 7 23.16 -13.98 -23.06
CA ALA A 7 23.20 -12.64 -23.60
C ALA A 7 21.79 -12.37 -24.16
N SER A 8 20.83 -12.14 -23.25
CA SER A 8 19.53 -11.61 -23.60
C SER A 8 19.73 -10.15 -23.94
N LEU A 9 19.34 -9.76 -25.16
CA LEU A 9 19.35 -8.38 -25.64
C LEU A 9 19.02 -7.39 -24.51
N GLU A 10 19.99 -6.56 -24.13
CA GLU A 10 19.74 -5.40 -23.28
C GLU A 10 18.85 -4.45 -24.06
N TYR A 11 17.54 -4.62 -23.92
CA TYR A 11 16.63 -3.50 -24.13
C TYR A 11 17.02 -2.46 -23.08
N GLN A 12 17.68 -1.40 -23.53
CA GLN A 12 18.05 -0.27 -22.69
C GLN A 12 16.75 0.49 -22.41
N PHE A 13 16.00 0.07 -21.38
CA PHE A 13 14.81 0.77 -20.92
C PHE A 13 15.21 2.20 -20.54
N SER A 14 14.50 3.19 -21.07
CA SER A 14 14.82 4.59 -20.80
C SER A 14 13.78 5.18 -19.85
N ASN A 15 14.17 5.42 -18.60
CA ASN A 15 13.34 6.05 -17.58
C ASN A 15 13.66 7.55 -17.42
N LEU A 16 14.03 8.24 -18.51
CA LEU A 16 14.43 9.65 -18.48
C LEU A 16 13.38 10.56 -17.83
N HIS A 17 12.10 10.38 -18.18
CA HIS A 17 11.02 11.17 -17.59
C HIS A 17 10.83 10.93 -16.09
N LEU A 18 11.14 9.72 -15.60
CA LEU A 18 11.13 9.42 -14.17
C LEU A 18 12.27 10.19 -13.50
N THR A 19 13.48 10.13 -14.06
CA THR A 19 14.65 10.85 -13.54
C THR A 19 14.38 12.36 -13.48
N GLU A 20 13.88 12.95 -14.56
CA GLU A 20 13.51 14.38 -14.61
C GLU A 20 12.46 14.75 -13.56
N TYR A 21 11.47 13.90 -13.34
CA TYR A 21 10.43 14.13 -12.33
C TYR A 21 10.98 14.04 -10.91
N ILE A 22 11.82 13.03 -10.64
CA ILE A 22 12.47 12.86 -9.33
C ILE A 22 13.45 13.99 -9.02
N THR A 23 14.18 14.49 -10.01
CA THR A 23 15.05 15.67 -9.83
C THR A 23 14.24 16.86 -9.31
N ARG A 24 13.07 17.14 -9.92
CA ARG A 24 12.18 18.21 -9.44
C ARG A 24 11.62 17.93 -8.05
N LEU A 25 11.18 16.69 -7.78
CA LEU A 25 10.67 16.33 -6.45
C LEU A 25 11.71 16.54 -5.35
N ARG A 26 12.99 16.30 -5.62
CA ARG A 26 14.07 16.52 -4.65
C ARG A 26 14.43 17.98 -4.44
N GLU A 27 14.04 18.85 -5.37
CA GLU A 27 14.10 20.31 -5.17
C GLU A 27 12.97 20.80 -4.24
N GLU A 28 11.83 20.10 -4.23
CA GLU A 28 10.64 20.45 -3.46
C GLU A 28 10.59 19.77 -2.07
N TYR A 29 11.05 18.53 -1.97
CA TYR A 29 10.94 17.69 -0.77
C TYR A 29 12.32 17.27 -0.25
N THR A 30 12.49 17.35 1.07
CA THR A 30 13.66 16.77 1.74
C THR A 30 13.41 15.30 2.00
N LEU A 31 14.20 14.43 1.36
CA LEU A 31 14.14 12.99 1.59
C LEU A 31 15.02 12.59 2.76
N ASP A 32 14.49 11.77 3.64
CA ASP A 32 15.22 11.09 4.70
C ASP A 32 14.90 9.59 4.70
N LYS A 33 15.32 8.88 5.74
CA LYS A 33 15.15 7.43 5.83
C LYS A 33 13.77 7.01 6.32
N LYS A 34 12.90 7.93 6.75
CA LYS A 34 11.64 7.64 7.43
C LYS A 34 10.50 7.50 6.43
N ILE A 35 9.94 6.30 6.36
CA ILE A 35 8.86 5.94 5.45
C ILE A 35 7.66 5.45 6.26
N ALA A 36 6.51 6.07 6.07
CA ALA A 36 5.24 5.60 6.63
C ALA A 36 4.44 4.83 5.58
N LEU A 37 3.98 3.64 5.93
CA LEU A 37 3.07 2.83 5.13
C LEU A 37 1.70 2.80 5.80
N ILE A 38 0.69 3.38 5.16
CA ILE A 38 -0.62 3.65 5.74
C ILE A 38 -1.69 2.76 5.09
N GLN A 39 -2.41 2.01 5.93
CA GLN A 39 -3.61 1.27 5.55
C GLN A 39 -4.84 2.15 5.80
N ALA A 40 -5.59 2.46 4.75
CA ALA A 40 -6.86 3.18 4.88
C ALA A 40 -7.95 2.32 5.56
N PRO A 41 -9.00 2.95 6.14
CA PRO A 41 -10.22 2.25 6.57
C PRO A 41 -10.72 1.24 5.53
N GLN A 42 -11.11 0.04 5.97
CA GLN A 42 -11.50 -1.10 5.11
C GLN A 42 -13.01 -1.17 4.87
N PHE A 43 -13.68 -0.04 5.06
CA PHE A 43 -15.12 0.13 4.91
C PHE A 43 -15.41 1.54 4.41
N LEU A 44 -16.62 1.73 3.90
CA LEU A 44 -17.13 3.04 3.50
C LEU A 44 -17.91 3.66 4.67
N PHE A 45 -17.69 4.94 4.90
CA PHE A 45 -18.28 5.65 6.05
C PHE A 45 -19.81 5.77 5.97
N ASP A 46 -20.41 5.71 4.78
CA ASP A 46 -21.87 5.66 4.60
C ASP A 46 -22.51 4.45 5.31
N SER A 47 -21.73 3.38 5.50
CA SER A 47 -22.17 2.17 6.18
C SER A 47 -21.68 2.09 7.62
N PHE A 48 -21.13 3.17 8.19
CA PHE A 48 -20.52 3.17 9.51
C PHE A 48 -21.57 3.10 10.64
N ASN A 49 -21.41 2.17 11.56
CA ASN A 49 -22.30 1.95 12.69
C ASN A 49 -21.48 1.63 13.95
N VAL A 50 -21.57 2.50 14.95
CA VAL A 50 -20.80 2.40 16.20
C VAL A 50 -21.14 1.11 16.96
N ASP A 51 -22.41 0.70 17.01
CA ASP A 51 -22.81 -0.53 17.71
C ASP A 51 -22.19 -1.76 17.06
N ILE A 52 -22.10 -1.79 15.72
CA ILE A 52 -21.43 -2.87 14.99
C ILE A 52 -19.92 -2.85 15.23
N VAL A 53 -19.28 -1.67 15.33
CA VAL A 53 -17.86 -1.58 15.74
C VAL A 53 -17.66 -2.12 17.15
N LYS A 54 -18.47 -1.70 18.13
CA LYS A 54 -18.42 -2.20 19.51
C LYS A 54 -18.67 -3.71 19.59
N ALA A 55 -19.49 -4.25 18.69
CA ALA A 55 -19.71 -5.69 18.55
C ALA A 55 -18.61 -6.42 17.72
N ARG A 56 -17.53 -5.73 17.35
CA ARG A 56 -16.41 -6.25 16.53
C ARG A 56 -16.86 -6.80 15.17
N GLY A 57 -17.84 -6.14 14.56
CA GLY A 57 -18.51 -6.57 13.33
C GLY A 57 -17.84 -6.14 12.03
N TYR A 58 -16.95 -5.14 12.08
CA TYR A 58 -16.21 -4.65 10.92
C TYR A 58 -15.02 -5.53 10.58
N TYR A 59 -14.52 -5.40 9.36
CA TYR A 59 -13.29 -6.06 8.96
C TYR A 59 -12.07 -5.38 9.59
N ALA A 60 -11.21 -6.20 10.18
CA ALA A 60 -9.91 -5.79 10.70
C ALA A 60 -8.86 -6.75 10.16
N TYR A 61 -8.68 -6.76 8.83
CA TYR A 61 -7.57 -7.50 8.23
C TYR A 61 -6.26 -6.78 8.54
N PRO A 62 -5.24 -7.46 9.09
CA PRO A 62 -3.89 -6.90 9.15
C PRO A 62 -3.42 -6.45 7.76
N PRO A 63 -2.59 -5.41 7.66
CA PRO A 63 -2.14 -4.85 6.39
C PRO A 63 -1.01 -5.70 5.77
N THR A 64 -1.29 -6.98 5.49
CA THR A 64 -0.31 -7.96 5.01
C THR A 64 0.42 -7.50 3.75
N GLY A 65 -0.25 -6.78 2.85
CA GLY A 65 0.40 -6.20 1.67
C GLY A 65 1.49 -5.19 2.02
N LEU A 66 1.28 -4.36 3.04
CA LEU A 66 2.28 -3.41 3.54
C LEU A 66 3.39 -4.12 4.32
N GLN A 67 3.08 -5.20 5.03
CA GLN A 67 4.10 -6.06 5.64
C GLN A 67 5.01 -6.70 4.60
N CYS A 68 4.45 -7.23 3.51
CA CYS A 68 5.26 -7.74 2.39
C CYS A 68 6.15 -6.65 1.77
N LEU A 69 5.63 -5.43 1.65
CA LEU A 69 6.41 -4.30 1.18
C LEU A 69 7.54 -3.96 2.15
N ALA A 70 7.26 -3.83 3.45
CA ALA A 70 8.27 -3.59 4.48
C ALA A 70 9.36 -4.67 4.47
N GLU A 71 8.99 -5.94 4.36
CA GLU A 71 9.94 -7.06 4.26
C GLU A 71 10.78 -7.00 2.97
N SER A 72 10.21 -6.53 1.86
CA SER A 72 11.00 -6.32 0.63
C SER A 72 12.03 -5.20 0.76
N LEU A 73 11.88 -4.33 1.76
CA LEU A 73 12.75 -3.19 2.04
C LEU A 73 13.66 -3.42 3.26
N SER A 74 13.56 -4.56 3.94
CA SER A 74 14.27 -4.86 5.21
C SER A 74 15.80 -4.82 5.11
N ASN A 75 16.36 -5.02 3.91
CA ASN A 75 17.80 -4.95 3.66
C ASN A 75 18.31 -3.52 3.42
N ARG A 76 17.42 -2.52 3.42
CA ARG A 76 17.79 -1.11 3.26
C ARG A 76 17.92 -0.45 4.62
N ASP A 77 18.77 0.57 4.68
CA ASP A 77 18.92 1.44 5.86
C ASP A 77 17.78 2.48 5.87
N LEU A 78 16.56 1.99 6.13
CA LEU A 78 15.30 2.75 6.17
C LEU A 78 14.59 2.52 7.51
N ASP A 79 13.95 3.56 8.01
CA ASP A 79 13.04 3.52 9.16
C ASP A 79 11.62 3.41 8.64
N ILE A 80 11.07 2.18 8.65
CA ILE A 80 9.76 1.88 8.07
C ILE A 80 8.76 1.66 9.19
N ASP A 81 7.69 2.44 9.18
CA ASP A 81 6.56 2.27 10.08
C ASP A 81 5.28 1.91 9.32
N ILE A 82 4.44 1.08 9.93
CA ILE A 82 3.13 0.70 9.36
C ILE A 82 2.02 1.26 10.25
N PHE A 83 1.34 2.28 9.75
CA PHE A 83 0.18 2.86 10.42
C PHE A 83 -1.13 2.30 9.85
N ASP A 84 -1.73 1.38 10.60
CA ASP A 84 -3.07 0.89 10.27
C ASP A 84 -4.14 1.82 10.85
N LEU A 85 -4.66 2.71 9.99
CA LEU A 85 -5.72 3.65 10.35
C LEU A 85 -7.07 2.96 10.53
N ASN A 86 -7.32 1.83 9.84
CA ASN A 86 -8.51 1.01 10.08
C ASN A 86 -8.51 0.44 11.51
N TYR A 87 -7.41 -0.20 11.90
CA TYR A 87 -7.21 -0.72 13.25
C TYR A 87 -7.34 0.39 14.30
N THR A 88 -6.64 1.51 14.09
CA THR A 88 -6.61 2.63 15.04
C THR A 88 -7.99 3.26 15.23
N LEU A 89 -8.74 3.46 14.14
CA LEU A 89 -10.11 3.98 14.18
C LEU A 89 -11.05 3.04 14.94
N LEU A 90 -11.05 1.73 14.60
CA LEU A 90 -11.90 0.75 15.29
C LEU A 90 -11.55 0.68 16.78
N LYS A 91 -10.25 0.65 17.13
CA LYS A 91 -9.79 0.65 18.53
C LYS A 91 -10.22 1.89 19.29
N ARG A 92 -10.14 3.08 18.67
CA ARG A 92 -10.56 4.34 19.31
C ARG A 92 -12.05 4.33 19.59
N VAL A 93 -12.88 3.94 18.61
CA VAL A 93 -14.35 3.88 18.76
C VAL A 93 -14.80 2.88 19.83
N ILE A 94 -14.08 1.77 20.00
CA ILE A 94 -14.38 0.78 21.06
C ILE A 94 -14.06 1.33 22.45
N ASN A 95 -12.92 2.01 22.60
CA ASN A 95 -12.37 2.34 23.92
C ASN A 95 -12.73 3.76 24.40
N ASP A 96 -13.16 4.65 23.50
CA ASP A 96 -13.51 6.03 23.81
C ASP A 96 -14.93 6.33 23.34
N GLU A 97 -15.88 6.35 24.29
CA GLU A 97 -17.28 6.64 24.00
C GLU A 97 -17.53 8.10 23.59
N THR A 98 -16.55 8.98 23.82
CA THR A 98 -16.65 10.41 23.46
C THR A 98 -16.10 10.71 22.07
N PHE A 99 -15.42 9.75 21.44
CA PHE A 99 -14.82 9.94 20.14
C PHE A 99 -15.87 10.09 19.03
N ASN A 100 -15.81 11.21 18.31
CA ASN A 100 -16.63 11.44 17.13
C ASN A 100 -15.95 10.82 15.89
N HIS A 101 -16.46 9.68 15.42
CA HIS A 101 -15.93 8.98 14.25
C HIS A 101 -15.94 9.79 12.94
N HIS A 102 -16.72 10.87 12.84
CA HIS A 102 -16.64 11.79 11.69
C HIS A 102 -15.29 12.51 11.59
N ASN A 103 -14.54 12.56 12.70
CA ASN A 103 -13.22 13.16 12.80
C ASN A 103 -12.09 12.13 12.63
N TRP A 104 -12.34 10.99 11.99
CA TRP A 104 -11.35 9.92 11.84
C TRP A 104 -10.01 10.36 11.23
N LEU A 105 -9.99 11.40 10.40
CA LEU A 105 -8.77 11.97 9.82
C LEU A 105 -7.86 12.61 10.87
N GLU A 106 -8.39 13.06 12.02
CA GLU A 106 -7.57 13.58 13.12
C GLU A 106 -6.59 12.51 13.63
N LEU A 107 -6.94 11.23 13.56
CA LEU A 107 -6.04 10.13 13.93
C LEU A 107 -4.83 10.02 12.99
N LEU A 108 -5.03 10.34 11.70
CA LEU A 108 -3.95 10.41 10.72
C LEU A 108 -3.09 11.66 10.97
N GLU A 109 -3.71 12.80 11.25
CA GLU A 109 -2.98 14.04 11.54
C GLU A 109 -2.13 13.91 12.81
N GLU A 110 -2.69 13.34 13.90
CA GLU A 110 -1.97 12.99 15.13
C GLU A 110 -0.75 12.11 14.86
N TYR A 111 -0.88 11.17 13.93
CA TYR A 111 0.21 10.29 13.52
C TYR A 111 1.28 11.05 12.72
N LEU A 112 0.87 11.83 11.71
CA LEU A 112 1.80 12.57 10.85
C LEU A 112 2.56 13.65 11.61
N ASP A 113 1.93 14.32 12.58
CA ASP A 113 2.58 15.32 13.44
C ASP A 113 3.65 14.69 14.35
N ARG A 114 3.44 13.44 14.77
CA ARG A 114 4.40 12.72 15.62
C ARG A 114 5.54 12.12 14.81
N GLU A 115 5.22 11.49 13.68
CA GLU A 115 6.18 10.71 12.92
C GLU A 115 6.93 11.51 11.86
N VAL A 116 6.29 12.51 11.23
CA VAL A 116 6.88 13.38 10.19
C VAL A 116 7.68 12.60 9.12
N PRO A 117 7.06 11.63 8.42
CA PRO A 117 7.75 10.84 7.40
C PRO A 117 8.06 11.66 6.13
N SER A 118 9.22 11.44 5.50
CA SER A 118 9.55 12.08 4.22
C SER A 118 8.89 11.40 3.02
N ILE A 119 8.54 10.11 3.15
CA ILE A 119 7.80 9.35 2.14
C ILE A 119 6.61 8.65 2.80
N VAL A 120 5.42 8.78 2.20
CA VAL A 120 4.19 8.14 2.65
C VAL A 120 3.62 7.26 1.54
N GLY A 121 3.50 5.96 1.79
CA GLY A 121 2.78 5.02 0.95
C GLY A 121 1.40 4.72 1.50
N VAL A 122 0.33 4.91 0.72
CA VAL A 122 -1.05 4.66 1.16
C VAL A 122 -1.70 3.58 0.30
N THR A 123 -2.43 2.66 0.94
CA THR A 123 -3.21 1.64 0.23
C THR A 123 -4.65 1.58 0.74
N SER A 124 -5.57 1.14 -0.11
CA SER A 124 -6.97 0.88 0.23
C SER A 124 -7.51 -0.31 -0.56
N ILE A 125 -8.41 -1.06 0.06
CA ILE A 125 -9.07 -2.24 -0.52
C ILE A 125 -10.53 -1.98 -0.93
N ASN A 126 -11.09 -0.82 -0.58
CA ASN A 126 -12.52 -0.55 -0.77
C ASN A 126 -12.83 -0.32 -2.25
N VAL A 127 -13.80 -1.03 -2.80
CA VAL A 127 -14.30 -0.77 -4.15
C VAL A 127 -15.49 0.16 -4.06
N TYR A 128 -15.49 1.22 -4.87
CA TYR A 128 -16.60 2.16 -4.92
C TYR A 128 -16.80 2.71 -6.33
N ARG A 129 -18.01 3.22 -6.62
CA ARG A 129 -18.36 3.68 -7.96
C ARG A 129 -17.60 4.96 -8.33
N ASP A 130 -17.45 5.87 -7.38
CA ASP A 130 -16.78 7.15 -7.59
C ASP A 130 -15.83 7.40 -6.42
N VAL A 131 -14.53 7.27 -6.68
CA VAL A 131 -13.49 7.47 -5.67
C VAL A 131 -13.38 8.91 -5.18
N PHE A 132 -14.02 9.89 -5.84
CA PHE A 132 -14.03 11.28 -5.40
C PHE A 132 -15.28 11.67 -4.61
N GLU A 133 -16.20 10.73 -4.35
CA GLU A 133 -17.30 11.02 -3.44
C GLU A 133 -16.79 11.43 -2.05
N PRO A 134 -17.40 12.45 -1.42
CA PRO A 134 -16.97 12.93 -0.12
C PRO A 134 -16.88 11.81 0.91
N GLY A 135 -15.74 11.72 1.61
CA GLY A 135 -15.52 10.70 2.62
C GLY A 135 -14.99 9.36 2.08
N TYR A 136 -14.73 9.22 0.78
CA TYR A 136 -14.00 8.05 0.29
C TYR A 136 -12.60 7.99 0.94
N PRO A 137 -12.23 6.88 1.63
CA PRO A 137 -11.09 6.90 2.54
C PRO A 137 -9.75 7.22 1.89
N LEU A 138 -9.42 6.60 0.75
CA LEU A 138 -8.12 6.83 0.09
C LEU A 138 -8.00 8.28 -0.39
N THR A 139 -9.02 8.80 -1.07
CA THR A 139 -9.05 10.19 -1.55
C THR A 139 -8.93 11.19 -0.41
N SER A 140 -9.62 10.95 0.70
CA SER A 140 -9.56 11.82 1.89
C SER A 140 -8.16 11.85 2.49
N ILE A 141 -7.49 10.69 2.59
CA ILE A 141 -6.09 10.59 3.06
C ILE A 141 -5.15 11.33 2.10
N LEU A 142 -5.26 11.09 0.79
CA LEU A 142 -4.40 11.73 -0.20
C LEU A 142 -4.59 13.25 -0.24
N GLN A 143 -5.82 13.74 -0.06
CA GLN A 143 -6.11 15.17 0.08
C GLN A 143 -5.46 15.76 1.32
N CYS A 144 -5.52 15.06 2.46
CA CYS A 144 -4.85 15.47 3.69
C CYS A 144 -3.32 15.57 3.48
N LEU A 145 -2.70 14.53 2.92
CA LEU A 145 -1.26 14.50 2.63
C LEU A 145 -0.83 15.62 1.67
N LYS A 146 -1.60 15.83 0.59
CA LYS A 146 -1.37 16.93 -0.36
C LYS A 146 -1.47 18.30 0.32
N HIS A 147 -2.46 18.50 1.19
CA HIS A 147 -2.64 19.77 1.89
C HIS A 147 -1.47 20.10 2.80
N ARG A 148 -0.90 19.08 3.46
CA ARG A 148 0.31 19.23 4.29
C ARG A 148 1.54 19.55 3.44
N GLY A 149 1.72 18.85 2.31
CA GLY A 149 2.84 19.10 1.41
C GLY A 149 4.22 18.81 2.02
N GLU A 150 4.29 17.86 2.95
CA GLU A 150 5.51 17.54 3.71
C GLU A 150 6.25 16.30 3.20
N SER A 151 5.57 15.43 2.44
CA SER A 151 6.08 14.11 2.06
C SER A 151 5.92 13.85 0.56
N VAL A 152 6.82 13.02 0.01
CA VAL A 152 6.55 12.33 -1.25
C VAL A 152 5.49 11.27 -1.01
N VAL A 153 4.49 11.19 -1.88
CA VAL A 153 3.25 10.42 -1.66
C VAL A 153 3.11 9.36 -2.73
N LEU A 154 3.04 8.10 -2.30
CA LEU A 154 2.81 6.92 -3.13
C LEU A 154 1.40 6.39 -2.84
N ALA A 155 0.60 6.14 -3.87
CA ALA A 155 -0.65 5.39 -3.73
C ALA A 155 -0.50 3.99 -4.33
N GLY A 156 -0.98 2.97 -3.64
CA GLY A 156 -0.89 1.58 -4.07
C GLY A 156 -2.15 0.78 -3.77
N GLY A 157 -2.11 -0.51 -4.13
CA GLY A 157 -3.22 -1.43 -3.94
C GLY A 157 -4.25 -1.41 -5.09
N PRO A 158 -5.33 -2.21 -4.96
CA PRO A 158 -6.25 -2.49 -6.07
C PRO A 158 -6.93 -1.24 -6.64
N ILE A 159 -7.39 -0.33 -5.78
CA ILE A 159 -8.04 0.89 -6.25
C ILE A 159 -7.06 1.87 -6.87
N ALA A 160 -5.90 2.12 -6.24
CA ALA A 160 -4.92 3.03 -6.83
C ALA A 160 -4.47 2.52 -8.20
N THR A 161 -4.28 1.21 -8.36
CA THR A 161 -4.01 0.56 -9.65
C THR A 161 -5.08 0.89 -10.70
N SER A 162 -6.35 0.72 -10.34
CA SER A 162 -7.48 0.93 -11.25
C SER A 162 -7.69 2.42 -11.60
N GLU A 163 -7.46 3.30 -10.63
CA GLU A 163 -7.79 4.73 -10.67
C GLU A 163 -6.54 5.63 -10.79
N HIS A 164 -5.41 5.08 -11.24
CA HIS A 164 -4.13 5.79 -11.26
C HIS A 164 -4.19 7.11 -12.05
N GLN A 165 -4.89 7.13 -13.19
CA GLN A 165 -5.08 8.35 -13.98
C GLN A 165 -5.82 9.41 -13.19
N ASN A 166 -6.90 9.04 -12.51
CA ASN A 166 -7.73 9.93 -11.73
C ASN A 166 -6.95 10.57 -10.57
N TYR A 167 -6.23 9.78 -9.79
CA TYR A 167 -5.43 10.30 -8.67
C TYR A 167 -4.27 11.21 -9.11
N LEU A 168 -3.56 10.83 -10.19
CA LEU A 168 -2.43 11.62 -10.69
C LEU A 168 -2.88 12.90 -11.40
N MET A 169 -3.98 12.86 -12.15
CA MET A 169 -4.53 14.06 -12.81
C MET A 169 -5.05 15.07 -11.79
N ALA A 170 -5.59 14.61 -10.66
CA ALA A 170 -6.01 15.45 -9.54
C ALA A 170 -4.85 15.93 -8.64
N ASP A 171 -3.60 15.58 -8.96
CA ASP A 171 -2.41 15.90 -8.15
C ASP A 171 -2.54 15.43 -6.69
N LEU A 172 -3.17 14.27 -6.45
CA LEU A 172 -3.37 13.77 -5.09
C LEU A 172 -2.20 12.92 -4.58
N CYS A 173 -1.35 12.43 -5.46
CA CYS A 173 -0.13 11.70 -5.13
C CYS A 173 0.94 11.97 -6.19
N HIS A 174 2.19 11.67 -5.84
CA HIS A 174 3.34 11.82 -6.73
C HIS A 174 3.53 10.60 -7.62
N PHE A 175 3.26 9.42 -7.06
CA PHE A 175 3.38 8.14 -7.75
C PHE A 175 2.20 7.23 -7.44
N VAL A 176 1.79 6.43 -8.44
CA VAL A 176 0.91 5.28 -8.24
C VAL A 176 1.68 4.00 -8.56
N ILE A 177 1.67 3.08 -7.61
CA ILE A 177 2.32 1.77 -7.72
C ILE A 177 1.28 0.73 -8.16
N GLU A 178 1.44 0.24 -9.37
CA GLU A 178 0.54 -0.73 -10.00
C GLU A 178 0.75 -2.14 -9.43
N SER A 179 -0.35 -2.82 -9.08
CA SER A 179 -0.36 -4.22 -8.66
C SER A 179 0.55 -4.48 -7.44
N GLU A 180 1.43 -5.48 -7.50
CA GLU A 180 2.40 -5.78 -6.44
C GLU A 180 3.53 -4.74 -6.40
N GLY A 181 3.74 -4.15 -5.22
CA GLY A 181 4.60 -2.98 -5.07
C GLY A 181 6.06 -3.27 -4.78
N GLU A 182 6.42 -4.48 -4.34
CA GLU A 182 7.72 -4.78 -3.73
C GLU A 182 8.90 -4.39 -4.64
N TYR A 183 8.94 -4.86 -5.88
CA TYR A 183 10.01 -4.50 -6.83
C TYR A 183 9.91 -3.07 -7.34
N ARG A 184 8.69 -2.55 -7.49
CA ARG A 184 8.43 -1.19 -8.00
C ARG A 184 8.88 -0.13 -7.00
N VAL A 185 8.54 -0.30 -5.74
CA VAL A 185 8.96 0.60 -4.66
C VAL A 185 10.47 0.49 -4.47
N ASN A 186 11.07 -0.70 -4.50
CA ASN A 186 12.53 -0.84 -4.48
C ASN A 186 13.20 -0.04 -5.60
N PHE A 187 12.74 -0.21 -6.85
CA PHE A 187 13.26 0.52 -8.00
C PHE A 187 13.05 2.04 -7.89
N LEU A 188 11.89 2.48 -7.40
CA LEU A 188 11.60 3.90 -7.18
C LEU A 188 12.51 4.50 -6.11
N LEU A 189 12.74 3.79 -5.00
CA LEU A 189 13.62 4.23 -3.93
C LEU A 189 15.08 4.29 -4.40
N ASP A 190 15.53 3.39 -5.28
CA ASP A 190 16.85 3.48 -5.90
C ASP A 190 17.02 4.80 -6.67
N HIS A 191 15.97 5.28 -7.33
CA HIS A 191 16.00 6.57 -8.04
C HIS A 191 15.89 7.76 -7.08
N LEU A 192 15.01 7.68 -6.08
CA LEU A 192 14.83 8.75 -5.10
C LEU A 192 16.10 8.99 -4.26
N PHE A 193 16.83 7.93 -3.93
CA PHE A 193 18.06 8.00 -3.13
C PHE A 193 19.37 7.90 -3.95
N GLU A 194 19.31 8.02 -5.28
CA GLU A 194 20.47 8.00 -6.18
C GLU A 194 21.42 6.81 -5.99
N VAL A 195 20.86 5.61 -5.84
CA VAL A 195 21.66 4.38 -5.76
C VAL A 195 22.30 4.10 -7.12
N GLU A 196 23.63 4.07 -7.18
CA GLU A 196 24.42 4.00 -8.42
C GLU A 196 24.10 2.79 -9.34
N SER A 197 23.54 1.72 -8.78
CA SER A 197 23.22 0.49 -9.52
C SER A 197 21.84 -0.05 -9.13
N PRO A 198 20.75 0.46 -9.72
CA PRO A 198 19.42 -0.10 -9.53
C PRO A 198 19.38 -1.56 -10.00
N GLN A 199 18.68 -2.42 -9.24
CA GLN A 199 18.74 -3.88 -9.41
C GLN A 199 18.30 -4.32 -10.82
N PHE A 200 17.23 -3.71 -11.34
CA PHE A 200 16.73 -3.82 -12.73
C PHE A 200 15.60 -2.81 -12.95
N SER A 201 15.36 -2.42 -14.21
CA SER A 201 14.22 -1.54 -14.56
C SER A 201 12.89 -2.30 -14.53
N VAL A 202 11.89 -1.73 -13.86
CA VAL A 202 10.54 -2.28 -13.73
C VAL A 202 9.48 -1.33 -14.23
N ARG A 203 8.45 -1.88 -14.89
CA ARG A 203 7.27 -1.12 -15.30
C ARG A 203 6.21 -1.05 -14.21
N GLY A 204 5.28 -0.11 -14.33
CA GLY A 204 4.11 -0.01 -13.43
C GLY A 204 4.27 0.95 -12.26
N ILE A 205 5.20 1.90 -12.36
CA ILE A 205 5.18 3.11 -11.55
C ILE A 205 4.62 4.21 -12.44
N HIS A 206 3.45 4.72 -12.08
CA HIS A 206 2.77 5.79 -12.82
C HIS A 206 3.02 7.13 -12.13
N PHE A 207 3.27 8.17 -12.91
CA PHE A 207 3.53 9.53 -12.42
C PHE A 207 3.10 10.57 -13.45
N LYS A 208 2.85 11.80 -13.02
CA LYS A 208 2.52 12.90 -13.94
C LYS A 208 3.76 13.70 -14.29
N SER A 209 4.12 13.72 -15.57
CA SER A 209 5.23 14.54 -16.07
C SER A 209 4.75 15.42 -17.23
N ASN A 210 4.99 16.72 -17.13
CA ASN A 210 4.59 17.72 -18.14
C ASN A 210 3.08 17.67 -18.49
N GLY A 211 2.23 17.41 -17.48
CA GLY A 211 0.77 17.35 -17.65
C GLY A 211 0.24 16.02 -18.21
N GLU A 212 1.12 15.07 -18.53
CA GLU A 212 0.75 13.74 -19.03
C GLU A 212 1.08 12.66 -18.01
N ILE A 213 0.22 11.63 -17.93
CA ILE A 213 0.51 10.44 -17.13
C ILE A 213 1.51 9.57 -17.91
N LYS A 214 2.65 9.28 -17.27
CA LYS A 214 3.71 8.41 -17.76
C LYS A 214 3.81 7.18 -16.86
N GLN A 215 4.35 6.11 -17.40
CA GLN A 215 4.65 4.87 -16.69
C GLN A 215 6.12 4.53 -16.92
N THR A 216 6.78 3.95 -15.92
CA THR A 216 8.15 3.47 -16.07
C THR A 216 8.25 2.36 -17.12
N GLU A 217 9.36 2.36 -17.84
CA GLU A 217 9.75 1.28 -18.73
C GLU A 217 10.55 0.23 -17.98
N GLY A 218 10.34 -1.04 -18.30
CA GLY A 218 11.04 -2.12 -17.64
C GLY A 218 10.42 -3.49 -17.87
N GLN A 219 10.99 -4.46 -17.16
CA GLN A 219 10.47 -5.82 -17.12
C GLN A 219 9.13 -5.85 -16.38
N GLN A 220 8.22 -6.70 -16.84
CA GLN A 220 7.03 -7.07 -16.09
C GLN A 220 7.37 -8.32 -15.29
N VAL A 221 7.66 -8.15 -14.00
CA VAL A 221 8.13 -9.22 -13.13
C VAL A 221 7.12 -9.43 -12.01
N SER A 222 6.75 -10.68 -11.77
CA SER A 222 5.95 -11.08 -10.61
C SER A 222 6.85 -11.18 -9.39
N VAL A 223 6.35 -10.75 -8.22
CA VAL A 223 7.11 -10.84 -6.97
C VAL A 223 7.38 -12.30 -6.59
N GLU A 224 8.60 -12.60 -6.18
CA GLU A 224 8.98 -13.92 -5.66
C GLU A 224 8.56 -14.04 -4.19
N LEU A 225 7.96 -15.17 -3.81
CA LEU A 225 7.37 -15.36 -2.48
C LEU A 225 8.32 -16.01 -1.47
N GLU A 226 9.63 -15.76 -1.57
CA GLU A 226 10.64 -16.49 -0.78
C GLU A 226 10.76 -16.04 0.68
N LYS A 227 10.34 -14.82 0.99
CA LYS A 227 10.50 -14.21 2.31
C LYS A 227 9.28 -14.45 3.20
N ASN A 228 9.51 -14.70 4.49
CA ASN A 228 8.45 -14.78 5.49
C ASN A 228 8.22 -13.41 6.16
N LEU A 229 7.08 -13.25 6.84
CA LEU A 229 6.66 -11.98 7.44
C LEU A 229 6.95 -11.88 8.95
N ILE A 230 7.74 -12.82 9.51
CA ILE A 230 7.93 -12.93 10.96
C ILE A 230 8.46 -11.62 11.54
N ASP A 231 9.47 -11.02 10.90
CA ASP A 231 10.09 -9.79 11.39
C ASP A 231 9.13 -8.59 11.32
N THR A 232 8.29 -8.56 10.29
CA THR A 232 7.28 -7.51 10.10
C THR A 232 6.06 -7.62 11.00
N TYR A 233 5.92 -8.70 11.78
CA TYR A 233 4.89 -8.77 12.83
C TYR A 233 5.19 -7.82 13.98
N SER A 234 6.43 -7.39 14.16
CA SER A 234 6.80 -6.37 15.15
C SER A 234 6.34 -4.95 14.77
N LEU A 235 6.03 -4.72 13.49
CA LEU A 235 5.60 -3.41 12.97
C LEU A 235 4.12 -3.12 13.18
N ILE A 236 3.33 -4.12 13.61
CA ILE A 236 1.90 -3.97 13.85
C ILE A 236 1.50 -4.73 15.12
N PRO A 237 0.43 -4.33 15.81
CA PRO A 237 -0.06 -5.06 16.98
C PRO A 237 -0.87 -6.29 16.54
N ILE A 238 -0.23 -7.26 15.88
CA ILE A 238 -0.89 -8.41 15.21
C ILE A 238 -1.80 -9.20 16.16
N GLU A 239 -1.38 -9.37 17.42
CA GLU A 239 -2.16 -10.04 18.46
C GLU A 239 -3.46 -9.30 18.83
N ASP A 240 -3.55 -8.00 18.60
CA ASP A 240 -4.71 -7.19 19.01
C ASP A 240 -5.79 -7.07 17.94
N TYR A 241 -5.54 -7.45 16.69
CA TYR A 241 -6.52 -7.26 15.60
C TYR A 241 -7.85 -7.96 15.89
N HIS A 242 -7.80 -9.11 16.55
CA HIS A 242 -9.01 -9.84 16.93
C HIS A 242 -9.91 -9.10 17.94
N ASN A 243 -9.35 -8.14 18.69
CA ASN A 243 -10.07 -7.36 19.69
C ASN A 243 -10.84 -6.18 19.09
N VAL A 244 -10.57 -5.79 17.84
CA VAL A 244 -11.14 -4.57 17.24
C VAL A 244 -12.07 -4.85 16.05
N GLY A 245 -12.10 -6.06 15.52
CA GLY A 245 -12.96 -6.40 14.37
C GLY A 245 -13.18 -7.89 14.18
N SER A 246 -13.32 -8.29 12.92
CA SER A 246 -13.51 -9.67 12.43
C SER A 246 -12.76 -9.86 11.10
N LEU A 247 -12.41 -11.08 10.75
CA LEU A 247 -11.97 -11.39 9.38
C LEU A 247 -13.18 -11.67 8.50
N ASN A 248 -14.14 -12.43 9.01
CA ASN A 248 -15.30 -12.85 8.26
C ASN A 248 -16.46 -13.15 9.21
N PRO A 249 -17.69 -13.39 8.70
CA PRO A 249 -18.80 -13.76 9.56
C PRO A 249 -18.55 -15.02 10.42
N TYR A 250 -17.71 -15.96 9.97
CA TYR A 250 -17.36 -17.16 10.74
C TYR A 250 -16.45 -16.88 11.93
N SER A 251 -15.50 -15.95 11.80
CA SER A 251 -14.65 -15.54 12.93
C SER A 251 -15.45 -14.84 14.04
N ARG A 252 -16.63 -14.30 13.72
CA ARG A 252 -17.60 -13.84 14.72
C ARG A 252 -18.34 -14.98 15.39
N MET A 253 -18.72 -16.01 14.62
CA MET A 253 -19.45 -17.18 15.14
C MET A 253 -18.59 -18.07 16.02
N SER A 254 -17.25 -18.07 15.85
CA SER A 254 -16.35 -18.80 16.74
C SER A 254 -16.31 -18.24 18.16
N GLY A 255 -16.80 -17.01 18.39
CA GLY A 255 -16.77 -16.31 19.67
C GLY A 255 -15.68 -15.23 19.74
N GLN A 256 -15.99 -14.12 20.40
CA GLN A 256 -15.14 -12.93 20.47
C GLN A 256 -13.84 -13.14 21.27
N GLU A 257 -13.77 -14.19 22.08
CA GLU A 257 -12.60 -14.55 22.90
C GLU A 257 -11.58 -15.41 22.15
N HIS A 258 -11.89 -15.85 20.93
CA HIS A 258 -10.99 -16.70 20.16
C HIS A 258 -10.10 -15.84 19.25
N PRO A 259 -8.78 -15.84 19.46
CA PRO A 259 -7.86 -15.16 18.56
C PRO A 259 -7.91 -15.79 17.18
N TYR A 260 -7.79 -14.95 16.17
CA TYR A 260 -7.70 -15.37 14.77
C TYR A 260 -6.66 -14.49 14.06
N SER A 261 -6.10 -15.01 12.98
CA SER A 261 -5.23 -14.26 12.08
C SER A 261 -5.33 -14.82 10.67
N VAL A 262 -4.87 -14.07 9.69
CA VAL A 262 -4.79 -14.48 8.29
C VAL A 262 -3.35 -14.74 7.90
N PHE A 263 -3.15 -15.70 7.01
CA PHE A 263 -1.87 -15.93 6.38
C PHE A 263 -2.05 -16.06 4.87
N LEU A 264 -1.25 -15.33 4.10
CA LEU A 264 -1.30 -15.34 2.64
C LEU A 264 -0.32 -16.39 2.10
N LEU A 265 -0.83 -17.59 1.84
CA LEU A 265 -0.03 -18.72 1.31
C LEU A 265 0.23 -18.63 -0.19
N ASN A 266 -0.63 -17.93 -0.93
CA ASN A 266 -0.60 -17.87 -2.38
C ASN A 266 -0.92 -16.48 -2.89
N ARG A 267 -0.34 -16.10 -4.02
CA ARG A 267 -0.70 -14.89 -4.77
C ARG A 267 -1.06 -15.21 -6.21
N GLY A 268 -1.93 -14.38 -6.78
CA GLY A 268 -2.45 -14.52 -8.14
C GLY A 268 -3.71 -15.37 -8.22
N CYS A 269 -4.36 -15.31 -9.39
CA CYS A 269 -5.56 -16.08 -9.69
C CYS A 269 -5.43 -16.81 -11.05
N ARG A 270 -5.81 -18.10 -11.08
CA ARG A 270 -5.89 -18.89 -12.32
C ARG A 270 -7.17 -18.65 -13.13
N ALA A 271 -8.16 -18.00 -12.53
CA ALA A 271 -9.46 -17.77 -13.17
C ALA A 271 -9.39 -16.59 -14.15
N ASN A 272 -10.38 -16.51 -15.04
CA ASN A 272 -10.57 -15.41 -15.99
C ASN A 272 -12.05 -15.01 -15.99
N CYS A 273 -12.58 -14.72 -14.80
CA CYS A 273 -13.98 -14.34 -14.64
C CYS A 273 -14.20 -12.91 -15.17
N ASP A 274 -15.22 -12.71 -16.00
CA ASP A 274 -15.49 -11.41 -16.64
C ASP A 274 -15.80 -10.27 -15.63
N PHE A 275 -16.19 -10.61 -14.41
CA PHE A 275 -16.58 -9.67 -13.36
C PHE A 275 -15.46 -9.36 -12.34
N CYS A 276 -14.29 -10.00 -12.46
CA CYS A 276 -13.27 -9.98 -11.40
C CYS A 276 -11.95 -9.35 -11.87
N GLY A 277 -11.56 -8.25 -11.25
CA GLY A 277 -10.28 -7.58 -11.52
C GLY A 277 -9.06 -8.19 -10.80
N VAL A 278 -9.22 -9.24 -10.00
CA VAL A 278 -8.11 -9.86 -9.23
C VAL A 278 -6.90 -10.22 -10.11
N PRO A 279 -7.06 -10.80 -11.32
CA PRO A 279 -5.90 -11.10 -12.17
C PRO A 279 -5.09 -9.86 -12.57
N ASP A 280 -5.68 -8.68 -12.58
CA ASP A 280 -5.04 -7.44 -13.01
C ASP A 280 -4.12 -6.88 -11.91
N PHE A 281 -4.52 -6.98 -10.63
CA PHE A 281 -3.72 -6.46 -9.51
C PHE A 281 -2.96 -7.53 -8.70
N MET A 282 -3.38 -8.81 -8.69
CA MET A 282 -2.65 -9.92 -8.03
C MET A 282 -1.83 -10.78 -9.02
N GLY A 283 -2.01 -10.55 -10.33
CA GLY A 283 -1.37 -11.31 -11.40
C GLY A 283 -2.13 -12.59 -11.79
N ARG A 284 -1.90 -13.01 -13.05
CA ARG A 284 -2.44 -14.26 -13.61
C ARG A 284 -1.62 -15.47 -13.16
N GLY A 285 -2.30 -16.59 -12.96
CA GLY A 285 -1.69 -17.81 -12.43
C GLY A 285 -1.70 -17.84 -10.90
N VAL A 286 -1.11 -18.87 -10.29
CA VAL A 286 -1.01 -18.99 -8.83
C VAL A 286 0.44 -19.24 -8.47
N ARG A 287 0.99 -18.40 -7.59
CA ARG A 287 2.32 -18.53 -6.99
C ARG A 287 2.13 -18.91 -5.54
N GLN A 288 2.80 -19.97 -5.12
CA GLN A 288 2.71 -20.49 -3.76
C GLN A 288 3.98 -20.12 -2.98
N SER A 289 3.83 -19.68 -1.74
CA SER A 289 4.96 -19.50 -0.82
C SER A 289 5.64 -20.86 -0.57
N PRO A 290 6.98 -20.91 -0.47
CA PRO A 290 7.70 -22.16 -0.28
C PRO A 290 7.28 -22.84 1.03
N VAL A 291 7.23 -24.17 0.98
CA VAL A 291 7.08 -25.02 2.17
C VAL A 291 8.48 -25.40 2.60
N SER A 292 9.15 -24.53 3.36
CA SER A 292 10.49 -24.77 3.91
C SER A 292 10.49 -24.63 5.41
#